data_AF-A0A845VSW1-F1
#
_entry.id   AF-A0A845VSW1-F1
#
_cell.length_a   1.000
_cell.length_b   1.000
_cell.length_c   1.000
_cell.angle_alpha   90.00
_cell.angle_beta   90.00
_cell.angle_gamma   90.00
#
_symmetry.space_group_name_H-M   'P 1'
#
loop_
_entity.id
_entity.type
_entity.pdbx_description
1 polymer ?
#
loop_
_entity_poly.entity_id
_entity_poly.type
_entity_poly.pdbx_seq_one_letter_code
_entity_poly.pdbx_strand_id
1 'polypeptide(L)'
;MSIPIIFIHHGNADCLFYAVWHAKQTNPNSRIILLGDKANAHFIWLLGIEHYYTKNYTQSAQLSLKNYIHLSTNGEEFERFCIARWFILHEFLTQNSDIGRCVYLDSDILVYDSLDEPAQNLSKFGMTMVFYSAHTNFINQPNLLGEFCSFIRRHYDEEDLRQWLRCHHENFIAEAGCGGISDMTFFHKFTLSNPDKIATLFKPMLINSKLCTFDERIDSDAGGYQLKSDGLKLINWQQYIPYGKHKLSGKIIKFFTLHFQGRNKQIMVSFVSIINYIFYIKKAINNIILLKTNTYNKLQRFFKRI
;
A
#
# COMPACT_ATOMS: atom_id res chain seq x y z
N MET A 1 -2.06 6.33 22.38
CA MET A 1 -1.09 5.37 21.80
C MET A 1 -0.95 5.69 20.33
N SER A 2 0.26 5.65 19.78
CA SER A 2 0.47 5.91 18.35
C SER A 2 0.02 4.72 17.50
N ILE A 3 -0.57 5.00 16.34
CA ILE A 3 -1.14 3.98 15.45
C ILE A 3 -0.02 3.12 14.85
N PRO A 4 -0.10 1.78 14.94
CA PRO A 4 0.84 0.89 14.24
C PRO A 4 0.75 1.05 12.72
N ILE A 5 1.90 1.03 12.06
CA ILE A 5 2.02 1.09 10.59
C ILE A 5 2.53 -0.25 10.08
N ILE A 6 1.75 -0.87 9.19
CA ILE A 6 2.02 -2.21 8.66
C ILE A 6 2.31 -2.12 7.16
N PHE A 7 3.42 -2.74 6.76
CA PHE A 7 3.77 -2.99 5.36
C PHE A 7 3.68 -4.49 5.07
N ILE A 8 3.29 -4.85 3.85
CA ILE A 8 3.39 -6.23 3.36
C ILE A 8 4.20 -6.22 2.06
N HIS A 9 5.28 -7.00 2.01
CA HIS A 9 6.16 -7.00 0.84
C HIS A 9 6.91 -8.31 0.65
N HIS A 10 6.93 -8.81 -0.58
CA HIS A 10 7.73 -9.97 -0.99
C HIS A 10 9.04 -9.53 -1.65
N GLY A 11 10.15 -10.17 -1.27
CA GLY A 11 11.48 -9.84 -1.76
C GLY A 11 12.07 -8.59 -1.10
N ASN A 12 13.25 -8.19 -1.59
CA ASN A 12 13.87 -6.92 -1.25
C ASN A 12 13.77 -5.99 -2.46
N ALA A 13 13.08 -4.86 -2.31
CA ALA A 13 12.99 -3.82 -3.32
C ALA A 13 13.57 -2.51 -2.78
N ASP A 14 14.20 -1.71 -3.64
CA ASP A 14 14.79 -0.43 -3.24
C ASP A 14 13.74 0.53 -2.66
N CYS A 15 12.52 0.55 -3.22
CA CYS A 15 11.43 1.38 -2.72
C CYS A 15 11.04 1.02 -1.27
N LEU A 16 11.10 -0.26 -0.88
CA LEU A 16 10.75 -0.69 0.47
C LEU A 16 11.65 -0.03 1.54
N PHE A 17 12.94 0.14 1.25
CA PHE A 17 13.85 0.85 2.17
C PHE A 17 13.37 2.28 2.42
N TYR A 18 13.04 3.03 1.37
CA TYR A 18 12.61 4.42 1.51
C TYR A 18 11.25 4.53 2.24
N ALA A 19 10.29 3.67 1.91
CA ALA A 19 8.98 3.67 2.55
C ALA A 19 9.08 3.43 4.06
N VAL A 20 9.79 2.37 4.47
CA VAL A 20 9.96 2.02 5.88
C VAL A 20 10.82 3.06 6.61
N TRP A 21 11.91 3.54 5.99
CA TRP A 21 12.74 4.59 6.56
C TRP A 21 11.89 5.83 6.87
N HIS A 22 11.16 6.32 5.87
CA HIS A 22 10.42 7.57 5.97
C HIS A 22 9.28 7.45 6.98
N ALA A 23 8.55 6.33 7.00
CA ALA A 23 7.53 6.06 8.03
C ALA A 23 8.14 6.07 9.44
N LYS A 24 9.31 5.44 9.65
CA LYS A 24 9.97 5.45 10.97
C LYS A 24 10.44 6.85 11.39
N GLN A 25 10.88 7.68 10.44
CA GLN A 25 11.31 9.05 10.75
C GLN A 25 10.14 9.97 11.09
N THR A 26 9.01 9.85 10.39
CA THR A 26 7.84 10.72 10.61
C THR A 26 6.92 10.22 11.71
N ASN A 27 6.97 8.93 12.04
CA ASN A 27 6.16 8.30 13.09
C ASN A 27 7.08 7.53 14.08
N PRO A 28 7.98 8.23 14.82
CA PRO A 28 9.01 7.58 15.63
C PRO A 28 8.44 6.72 16.77
N ASN A 29 7.27 7.10 17.28
CA ASN A 29 6.55 6.45 18.38
C ASN A 29 5.62 5.31 17.91
N SER A 30 5.38 5.19 16.60
CA SER A 30 4.58 4.09 16.06
C SER A 30 5.39 2.80 16.01
N ARG A 31 4.71 1.68 16.28
CA ARG A 31 5.19 0.35 15.88
C ARG A 31 5.21 0.30 14.36
N ILE A 32 6.38 0.03 13.78
CA ILE A 32 6.53 -0.20 12.34
C ILE A 32 6.69 -1.70 12.16
N ILE A 33 5.76 -2.32 11.45
CA ILE A 33 5.68 -3.77 11.26
C ILE A 33 5.80 -4.09 9.77
N LEU A 34 6.70 -5.00 9.42
CA LEU A 34 6.83 -5.52 8.07
C LEU A 34 6.46 -7.00 8.03
N LEU A 35 5.36 -7.34 7.37
CA LEU A 35 5.06 -8.72 6.99
C LEU A 35 5.79 -9.01 5.68
N GLY A 36 6.87 -9.80 5.76
CA GLY A 36 7.72 -10.05 4.61
C GLY A 36 8.28 -11.46 4.56
N ASP A 37 9.45 -11.60 3.96
CA ASP A 37 10.14 -12.87 3.82
C ASP A 37 11.61 -12.75 4.20
N LYS A 38 12.41 -13.78 3.90
CA LYS A 38 13.82 -13.81 4.28
C LYS A 38 14.63 -12.71 3.60
N ALA A 39 14.25 -12.27 2.40
CA ALA A 39 14.99 -11.27 1.64
C ALA A 39 14.90 -9.87 2.27
N ASN A 40 13.88 -9.60 3.09
CA ASN A 40 13.69 -8.31 3.75
C ASN A 40 13.73 -8.37 5.29
N ALA A 41 14.08 -9.53 5.87
CA ALA A 41 14.23 -9.71 7.31
C ALA A 41 15.38 -8.86 7.92
N HIS A 42 16.34 -8.40 7.12
CA HIS A 42 17.42 -7.52 7.59
C HIS A 42 16.93 -6.15 8.08
N PHE A 43 15.72 -5.74 7.73
CA PHE A 43 15.15 -4.49 8.24
C PHE A 43 14.99 -4.46 9.76
N ILE A 44 14.92 -5.62 10.44
CA ILE A 44 14.90 -5.70 11.90
C ILE A 44 16.10 -4.97 12.50
N TRP A 45 17.32 -5.40 12.16
CA TRP A 45 18.55 -4.80 12.69
C TRP A 45 18.96 -3.53 11.93
N LEU A 46 18.60 -3.40 10.66
CA LEU A 46 18.97 -2.24 9.85
C LEU A 46 18.15 -0.99 10.23
N LEU A 47 16.83 -1.14 10.41
CA LEU A 47 15.90 -0.04 10.65
C LEU A 47 15.26 -0.05 12.05
N GLY A 48 15.42 -1.12 12.82
CA GLY A 48 14.84 -1.23 14.16
C GLY A 48 13.32 -1.39 14.12
N ILE A 49 12.82 -2.19 13.18
CA ILE A 49 11.39 -2.46 13.00
C ILE A 49 11.02 -3.89 13.41
N GLU A 50 9.73 -4.14 13.60
CA GLU A 50 9.21 -5.50 13.74
C GLU A 50 9.10 -6.17 12.36
N HIS A 51 9.41 -7.45 12.30
CA HIS A 51 9.26 -8.24 11.07
C HIS A 51 8.63 -9.59 11.38
N TYR A 52 7.67 -9.98 10.54
CA TYR A 52 7.03 -11.29 10.63
C TYR A 52 7.02 -11.93 9.25
N TYR A 53 7.20 -13.25 9.20
CA TYR A 53 7.16 -13.99 7.94
C TYR A 53 5.72 -14.15 7.44
N THR A 54 5.44 -13.67 6.22
CA THR A 54 4.11 -13.81 5.58
C THR A 54 3.66 -15.27 5.49
N LYS A 55 4.59 -16.22 5.28
CA LYS A 55 4.31 -17.66 5.22
C LYS A 55 3.61 -18.23 6.47
N ASN A 56 3.70 -17.53 7.62
CA ASN A 56 3.02 -17.94 8.84
C ASN A 56 1.53 -17.56 8.85
N TYR A 57 1.09 -16.79 7.85
CA TYR A 57 -0.28 -16.25 7.71
C TYR A 57 -0.86 -16.53 6.31
N THR A 58 -0.33 -17.55 5.61
CA THR A 58 -0.78 -17.90 4.26
C THR A 58 -1.85 -18.98 4.25
N GLN A 59 -2.16 -19.63 5.38
CA GLN A 59 -3.11 -20.74 5.39
C GLN A 59 -4.50 -20.27 4.96
N SER A 60 -4.98 -19.15 5.51
CA SER A 60 -6.25 -18.53 5.09
C SER A 60 -6.22 -18.11 3.62
N ALA A 61 -5.12 -17.52 3.16
CA ALA A 61 -4.96 -17.08 1.77
C ALA A 61 -4.99 -18.26 0.77
N GLN A 62 -4.29 -19.35 1.08
CA GLN A 62 -4.24 -20.55 0.23
C GLN A 62 -5.61 -21.21 0.11
N LEU A 63 -6.32 -21.35 1.24
CA LEU A 63 -7.67 -21.91 1.25
C LEU A 63 -8.68 -20.99 0.54
N SER A 64 -8.58 -19.68 0.75
CA SER A 64 -9.54 -18.70 0.21
C SER A 64 -9.34 -18.40 -1.27
N LEU A 65 -8.16 -18.69 -1.84
CA LEU A 65 -7.84 -18.50 -3.26
C LEU A 65 -7.66 -19.84 -3.99
N LYS A 66 -8.36 -20.89 -3.54
CA LYS A 66 -8.36 -22.22 -4.18
C LYS A 66 -8.95 -22.17 -5.59
N ASN A 67 -10.04 -21.44 -5.77
CA ASN A 67 -10.74 -21.28 -7.06
C ASN A 67 -10.34 -19.99 -7.78
N TYR A 68 -9.16 -19.45 -7.46
CA TYR A 68 -8.65 -18.26 -8.10
C TYR A 68 -8.54 -18.46 -9.61
N ILE A 69 -9.09 -17.51 -10.36
CA ILE A 69 -8.91 -17.41 -11.80
C ILE A 69 -8.16 -16.11 -12.10
N HIS A 70 -7.15 -16.22 -12.96
CA HIS A 70 -6.36 -15.08 -13.34
C HIS A 70 -7.03 -14.33 -14.50
N LEU A 71 -7.47 -13.10 -14.22
CA LEU A 71 -8.16 -12.22 -15.16
C LEU A 71 -7.51 -10.84 -15.14
N SER A 72 -6.20 -10.76 -15.33
CA SER A 72 -5.44 -9.51 -15.37
C SER A 72 -4.31 -9.60 -16.38
N THR A 73 -3.90 -8.47 -16.95
CA THR A 73 -2.71 -8.40 -17.80
C THR A 73 -1.40 -8.39 -17.00
N ASN A 74 -1.45 -8.19 -15.69
CA ASN A 74 -0.29 -8.34 -14.81
C ASN A 74 0.03 -9.83 -14.61
N GLY A 75 1.26 -10.18 -14.22
CA GLY A 75 1.62 -11.59 -14.00
C GLY A 75 0.79 -12.25 -12.89
N GLU A 76 0.42 -13.51 -13.09
CA GLU A 76 -0.43 -14.28 -12.16
C GLU A 76 0.08 -14.26 -10.73
N GLU A 77 1.38 -14.53 -10.51
CA GLU A 77 2.00 -14.55 -9.18
C GLU A 77 1.87 -13.19 -8.48
N PHE A 78 2.02 -12.09 -9.23
CA PHE A 78 1.93 -10.74 -8.69
C PHE A 78 0.50 -10.41 -8.26
N GLU A 79 -0.49 -10.63 -9.12
CA GLU A 79 -1.89 -10.35 -8.80
C GLU A 79 -2.41 -11.24 -7.67
N ARG A 80 -2.05 -12.52 -7.71
CA ARG A 80 -2.41 -13.45 -6.65
C ARG A 80 -1.84 -13.01 -5.31
N PHE A 81 -0.62 -12.48 -5.27
CA PHE A 81 -0.05 -11.90 -4.06
C PHE A 81 -0.75 -10.61 -3.63
N CYS A 82 -1.05 -9.70 -4.57
CA CYS A 82 -1.80 -8.47 -4.31
C CYS A 82 -3.20 -8.72 -3.74
N ILE A 83 -3.83 -9.85 -4.08
CA ILE A 83 -5.09 -10.28 -3.46
C ILE A 83 -4.82 -10.99 -2.11
N ALA A 84 -3.85 -11.90 -2.08
CA ALA A 84 -3.51 -12.69 -0.88
C ALA A 84 -3.08 -11.84 0.32
N ARG A 85 -2.46 -10.67 0.10
CA ARG A 85 -2.01 -9.78 1.18
C ARG A 85 -3.12 -9.37 2.15
N TRP A 86 -4.36 -9.27 1.68
CA TRP A 86 -5.50 -8.92 2.54
C TRP A 86 -5.88 -10.06 3.49
N PHE A 87 -5.81 -11.30 3.02
CA PHE A 87 -5.99 -12.50 3.84
C PHE A 87 -4.85 -12.65 4.85
N ILE A 88 -3.61 -12.43 4.41
CA ILE A 88 -2.41 -12.42 5.26
C ILE A 88 -2.56 -11.37 6.38
N LEU A 89 -2.98 -10.15 6.02
CA LEU A 89 -3.17 -9.07 6.98
C LEU A 89 -4.26 -9.39 7.99
N HIS A 90 -5.40 -9.93 7.53
CA HIS A 90 -6.49 -10.33 8.40
C HIS A 90 -6.06 -11.43 9.39
N GLU A 91 -5.38 -12.46 8.90
CA GLU A 91 -4.88 -13.55 9.73
C GLU A 91 -3.83 -13.04 10.75
N PHE A 92 -2.92 -12.16 10.32
CA PHE A 92 -1.97 -11.49 11.21
C PHE A 92 -2.66 -10.69 12.33
N LEU A 93 -3.64 -9.85 11.99
CA LEU A 93 -4.37 -9.04 12.98
C LEU A 93 -5.22 -9.90 13.92
N THR A 94 -5.73 -11.04 13.45
CA THR A 94 -6.46 -12.00 14.28
C THR A 94 -5.54 -12.67 15.31
N GLN A 95 -4.33 -13.04 14.89
CA GLN A 95 -3.33 -13.65 15.78
C GLN A 95 -2.64 -12.63 16.72
N ASN A 96 -2.70 -11.34 16.39
CA ASN A 96 -2.10 -10.23 17.15
C ASN A 96 -3.19 -9.22 17.57
N SER A 97 -4.15 -9.72 18.36
CA SER A 97 -5.34 -8.95 18.79
C SER A 97 -5.03 -7.68 19.60
N ASP A 98 -3.80 -7.53 20.13
CA ASP A 98 -3.31 -6.35 20.82
C ASP A 98 -3.19 -5.11 19.90
N ILE A 99 -3.04 -5.31 18.59
CA ILE A 99 -2.90 -4.21 17.63
C ILE A 99 -4.20 -3.40 17.56
N GLY A 100 -5.36 -4.07 17.53
CA GLY A 100 -6.71 -3.49 17.54
C GLY A 100 -7.09 -2.63 16.32
N ARG A 101 -6.22 -1.68 15.94
CA ARG A 101 -6.31 -0.77 14.81
C ARG A 101 -4.91 -0.54 14.23
N CYS A 102 -4.81 -0.34 12.92
CA CYS A 102 -3.52 -0.04 12.27
C CYS A 102 -3.71 0.78 10.99
N VAL A 103 -2.61 1.24 10.41
CA VAL A 103 -2.56 1.71 9.02
C VAL A 103 -1.76 0.73 8.20
N TYR A 104 -2.37 0.16 7.18
CA TYR A 104 -1.66 -0.56 6.14
C TYR A 104 -1.20 0.41 5.04
N LEU A 105 0.06 0.26 4.61
CA LEU A 105 0.67 1.02 3.53
C LEU A 105 1.34 0.11 2.51
N ASP A 106 1.17 0.41 1.22
CA ASP A 106 1.99 -0.19 0.17
C ASP A 106 3.44 0.30 0.27
N SER A 107 4.36 -0.52 -0.25
CA SER A 107 5.82 -0.25 -0.23
C SER A 107 6.30 0.87 -1.16
N ASP A 108 5.40 1.53 -1.87
CA ASP A 108 5.63 2.68 -2.74
C ASP A 108 4.95 3.96 -2.21
N ILE A 109 4.73 4.02 -0.90
CA ILE A 109 4.21 5.18 -0.18
C ILE A 109 5.30 5.84 0.66
N LEU A 110 5.40 7.17 0.59
CA LEU A 110 6.14 7.98 1.56
C LEU A 110 5.16 8.72 2.48
N VAL A 111 5.36 8.60 3.80
CA VAL A 111 4.54 9.25 4.84
C VAL A 111 5.23 10.49 5.39
N TYR A 112 4.62 11.66 5.31
CA TYR A 112 5.25 12.96 5.60
C TYR A 112 4.89 13.57 6.96
N ASP A 113 3.95 12.99 7.68
CA ASP A 113 3.57 13.46 9.02
C ASP A 113 3.00 12.30 9.86
N SER A 114 2.75 12.57 11.13
CA SER A 114 2.10 11.62 12.04
C SER A 114 0.74 11.18 11.51
N LEU A 115 0.51 9.87 11.51
CA LEU A 115 -0.77 9.27 11.13
C LEU A 115 -1.74 9.14 12.31
N ASP A 116 -1.36 9.58 13.51
CA ASP A 116 -2.19 9.51 14.71
C ASP A 116 -3.45 10.39 14.58
N GLU A 117 -3.32 11.63 14.10
CA GLU A 117 -4.47 12.54 13.95
C GLU A 117 -5.44 12.07 12.86
N PRO A 118 -4.99 11.67 11.66
CA PRO A 118 -5.88 11.03 10.69
C PRO A 118 -6.54 9.77 11.24
N ALA A 119 -5.78 8.89 11.92
CA ALA A 119 -6.34 7.67 12.51
C ALA A 119 -7.47 8.00 13.50
N GLN A 120 -7.30 9.03 14.34
CA GLN A 120 -8.35 9.45 15.26
C GLN A 120 -9.58 9.99 14.54
N ASN A 121 -9.40 10.88 13.55
CA ASN A 121 -10.50 11.45 12.76
C ASN A 121 -11.29 10.41 11.96
N LEU A 122 -10.60 9.36 11.48
CA LEU A 122 -11.16 8.31 10.65
C LEU A 122 -11.72 7.13 11.47
N SER A 123 -11.58 7.15 12.79
CA SER A 123 -11.92 6.04 13.70
C SER A 123 -13.37 5.55 13.63
N LYS A 124 -14.29 6.40 13.18
CA LYS A 124 -15.71 6.05 12.99
C LYS A 124 -15.96 5.11 11.81
N PHE A 125 -15.06 5.08 10.84
CA PHE A 125 -15.14 4.18 9.69
C PHE A 125 -14.39 2.89 10.01
N GLY A 126 -14.86 1.74 9.52
CA GLY A 126 -14.18 0.47 9.75
C GLY A 126 -12.88 0.34 8.97
N MET A 127 -12.86 0.84 7.72
CA MET A 127 -11.70 0.85 6.83
C MET A 127 -11.65 2.14 6.01
N THR A 128 -10.56 2.36 5.27
CA THR A 128 -10.47 3.48 4.32
C THR A 128 -9.90 3.06 2.98
N MET A 129 -10.08 3.89 1.95
CA MET A 129 -9.47 3.70 0.64
C MET A 129 -9.03 5.03 0.02
N VAL A 130 -8.11 4.96 -0.94
CA VAL A 130 -7.64 6.09 -1.74
C VAL A 130 -8.06 5.88 -3.19
N PHE A 131 -9.07 6.65 -3.60
CA PHE A 131 -9.70 6.60 -4.92
C PHE A 131 -10.27 5.22 -5.27
N TYR A 132 -9.60 4.41 -6.10
CA TYR A 132 -9.98 3.02 -6.43
C TYR A 132 -9.09 1.96 -5.76
N SER A 133 -8.14 2.37 -4.92
CA SER A 133 -7.12 1.47 -4.36
C SER A 133 -7.01 1.59 -2.84
N ALA A 134 -6.38 0.62 -2.20
CA ALA A 134 -6.24 0.55 -0.74
C ALA A 134 -4.77 0.66 -0.29
N HIS A 135 -3.92 1.35 -1.08
CA HIS A 135 -2.49 1.53 -0.79
C HIS A 135 -2.21 2.35 0.48
N THR A 136 -3.20 3.09 0.98
CA THR A 136 -3.23 3.62 2.35
C THR A 136 -4.58 3.29 2.96
N ASN A 137 -4.59 2.36 3.91
CA ASN A 137 -5.80 1.82 4.50
C ASN A 137 -5.72 1.88 6.04
N PHE A 138 -6.51 2.76 6.65
CA PHE A 138 -6.71 2.75 8.10
C PHE A 138 -7.70 1.63 8.42
N ILE A 139 -7.22 0.58 9.06
CA ILE A 139 -8.02 -0.57 9.47
C ILE A 139 -8.39 -0.34 10.93
N ASN A 140 -9.59 0.19 11.15
CA ASN A 140 -10.11 0.46 12.49
C ASN A 140 -10.97 -0.68 13.04
N GLN A 141 -11.47 -1.55 12.15
CA GLN A 141 -12.26 -2.72 12.50
C GLN A 141 -11.71 -3.94 11.73
N PRO A 142 -10.84 -4.76 12.34
CA PRO A 142 -10.32 -5.97 11.70
C PRO A 142 -11.40 -6.92 11.18
N ASN A 143 -12.58 -6.95 11.82
CA ASN A 143 -13.72 -7.73 11.35
C ASN A 143 -14.22 -7.30 9.96
N LEU A 144 -14.18 -6.00 9.64
CA LEU A 144 -14.56 -5.51 8.30
C LEU A 144 -13.55 -5.95 7.23
N LEU A 145 -12.26 -6.06 7.58
CA LEU A 145 -11.26 -6.68 6.71
C LEU A 145 -11.57 -8.18 6.50
N GLY A 146 -12.08 -8.87 7.52
CA GLY A 146 -12.60 -10.25 7.40
C GLY A 146 -13.82 -10.37 6.49
N GLU A 147 -14.76 -9.41 6.55
CA GLU A 147 -15.88 -9.30 5.61
C GLU A 147 -15.37 -9.09 4.17
N PHE A 148 -14.36 -8.24 3.99
CA PHE A 148 -13.72 -8.02 2.69
C PHE A 148 -13.03 -9.28 2.14
N CYS A 149 -12.29 -10.01 2.99
CA CYS A 149 -11.69 -11.29 2.61
C CYS A 149 -12.76 -12.31 2.20
N SER A 150 -13.86 -12.39 2.95
CA SER A 150 -14.99 -13.25 2.63
C SER A 150 -15.67 -12.84 1.32
N PHE A 151 -15.77 -11.54 1.06
CA PHE A 151 -16.27 -11.00 -0.20
C PHE A 151 -15.43 -11.44 -1.40
N ILE A 152 -14.09 -11.31 -1.32
CA ILE A 152 -13.19 -11.80 -2.37
C ILE A 152 -13.38 -13.30 -2.61
N ARG A 153 -13.36 -14.11 -1.53
CA ARG A 153 -13.51 -15.56 -1.62
C ARG A 153 -14.79 -15.96 -2.34
N ARG A 154 -15.93 -15.35 -1.97
CA ARG A 154 -17.23 -15.62 -2.63
C ARG A 154 -17.21 -15.33 -4.13
N HIS A 155 -16.49 -14.30 -4.59
CA HIS A 155 -16.38 -14.02 -6.03
C HIS A 155 -15.63 -15.10 -6.81
N TYR A 156 -14.72 -15.82 -6.15
CA TYR A 156 -14.05 -16.96 -6.77
C TYR A 156 -14.81 -18.27 -6.58
N ASP A 157 -15.59 -18.42 -5.52
CA ASP A 157 -16.26 -19.68 -5.18
C ASP A 157 -17.66 -19.82 -5.78
N GLU A 158 -18.45 -18.75 -5.86
CA GLU A 158 -19.83 -18.76 -6.33
C GLU A 158 -19.91 -18.49 -7.84
N GLU A 159 -20.64 -19.34 -8.56
CA GLU A 159 -20.66 -19.30 -10.03
C GLU A 159 -21.18 -17.97 -10.60
N ASP A 160 -22.26 -17.40 -10.04
CA ASP A 160 -22.81 -16.12 -10.49
C ASP A 160 -21.82 -14.95 -10.29
N LEU A 161 -21.12 -14.93 -9.15
CA LEU A 161 -20.12 -13.90 -8.87
C LEU A 161 -18.84 -14.10 -9.69
N ARG A 162 -18.50 -15.35 -9.99
CA ARG A 162 -17.39 -15.68 -10.90
C ARG A 162 -17.71 -15.26 -12.33
N GLN A 163 -18.95 -15.45 -12.78
CA GLN A 163 -19.40 -14.94 -14.07
C GLN A 163 -19.31 -13.41 -14.13
N TRP A 164 -19.66 -12.72 -13.03
CA TRP A 164 -19.44 -11.27 -12.94
C TRP A 164 -17.97 -10.88 -13.12
N LEU A 165 -17.01 -11.63 -12.55
CA LEU A 165 -15.57 -11.36 -12.78
C LEU A 165 -15.20 -11.44 -14.25
N ARG A 166 -15.71 -12.45 -14.97
CA ARG A 166 -15.45 -12.63 -16.41
C ARG A 166 -16.01 -11.47 -17.23
N CYS A 167 -17.29 -11.14 -17.03
CA CYS A 167 -17.93 -10.03 -17.74
C CYS A 167 -17.27 -8.68 -17.41
N HIS A 168 -16.90 -8.45 -16.15
CA HIS A 168 -16.19 -7.22 -15.77
C HIS A 168 -14.82 -7.12 -16.44
N HIS A 169 -14.07 -8.23 -16.48
CA HIS A 169 -12.79 -8.29 -17.18
C HIS A 169 -12.95 -8.04 -18.69
N GLU A 170 -13.90 -8.70 -19.35
CA GLU A 170 -14.16 -8.53 -20.79
C GLU A 170 -14.50 -7.08 -21.14
N ASN A 171 -15.39 -6.45 -20.37
CA ASN A 171 -15.76 -5.05 -20.56
C ASN A 171 -14.54 -4.13 -20.33
N PHE A 172 -13.77 -4.36 -19.26
CA PHE A 172 -12.61 -3.54 -18.95
C PHE A 172 -11.53 -3.64 -20.03
N ILE A 173 -11.28 -4.83 -20.56
CA ILE A 173 -10.33 -5.03 -21.68
C ILE A 173 -10.85 -4.36 -22.96
N ALA A 174 -12.15 -4.46 -23.25
CA ALA A 174 -12.75 -3.81 -24.41
C ALA A 174 -12.61 -2.27 -24.34
N GLU A 175 -12.72 -1.68 -23.15
CA GLU A 175 -12.63 -0.23 -22.95
C GLU A 175 -11.18 0.29 -22.83
N ALA A 176 -10.33 -0.40 -22.06
CA ALA A 176 -9.01 0.11 -21.65
C ALA A 176 -7.84 -0.59 -22.33
N GLY A 177 -8.05 -1.74 -22.99
CA GLY A 177 -7.03 -2.52 -23.69
C GLY A 177 -5.98 -3.20 -22.80
N CYS A 178 -5.97 -2.94 -21.49
CA CYS A 178 -5.08 -3.56 -20.49
C CYS A 178 -5.70 -3.49 -19.09
N GLY A 179 -5.17 -4.24 -18.12
CA GLY A 179 -5.67 -4.30 -16.75
C GLY A 179 -6.51 -5.56 -16.48
N GLY A 180 -7.54 -5.43 -15.64
CA GLY A 180 -8.45 -6.53 -15.28
C GLY A 180 -8.81 -6.59 -13.79
N ILE A 181 -9.07 -7.81 -13.31
CA ILE A 181 -9.38 -8.12 -11.91
C ILE A 181 -8.11 -8.04 -11.07
N SER A 182 -8.12 -7.14 -10.09
CA SER A 182 -7.10 -6.97 -9.06
C SER A 182 -7.75 -6.79 -7.68
N ASP A 183 -6.94 -6.67 -6.63
CA ASP A 183 -7.43 -6.29 -5.31
C ASP A 183 -8.11 -4.91 -5.29
N MET A 184 -7.69 -3.99 -6.15
CA MET A 184 -8.34 -2.70 -6.36
C MET A 184 -9.77 -2.86 -6.90
N THR A 185 -9.98 -3.79 -7.84
CA THR A 185 -11.32 -4.12 -8.36
C THR A 185 -12.25 -4.57 -7.24
N PHE A 186 -11.76 -5.44 -6.37
CA PHE A 186 -12.52 -5.91 -5.21
C PHE A 186 -12.80 -4.78 -4.23
N PHE A 187 -11.81 -3.95 -3.90
CA PHE A 187 -12.01 -2.82 -2.99
C PHE A 187 -13.04 -1.84 -3.50
N HIS A 188 -12.96 -1.44 -4.77
CA HIS A 188 -13.91 -0.54 -5.38
C HIS A 188 -15.33 -1.09 -5.26
N LYS A 189 -15.56 -2.35 -5.67
CA LYS A 189 -16.88 -2.99 -5.57
C LYS A 189 -17.37 -3.14 -4.12
N PHE A 190 -16.48 -3.50 -3.20
CA PHE A 190 -16.82 -3.68 -1.79
C PHE A 190 -17.22 -2.35 -1.14
N THR A 191 -16.52 -1.26 -1.46
CA THR A 191 -16.87 0.09 -0.99
C THR A 191 -18.22 0.56 -1.50
N LEU A 192 -18.54 0.32 -2.78
CA LEU A 192 -19.87 0.65 -3.32
C LEU A 192 -21.00 -0.07 -2.58
N SER A 193 -20.72 -1.26 -2.03
CA SER A 193 -21.67 -2.05 -1.24
C SER A 193 -21.67 -1.68 0.25
N ASN A 194 -20.70 -0.89 0.72
CA ASN A 194 -20.51 -0.52 2.12
C ASN A 194 -20.11 0.98 2.30
N PRO A 195 -20.84 1.93 1.70
CA PRO A 195 -20.43 3.34 1.65
C PRO A 195 -20.33 4.00 3.03
N ASP A 196 -21.12 3.55 4.00
CA ASP A 196 -21.10 4.10 5.37
C ASP A 196 -19.97 3.53 6.24
N LYS A 197 -19.36 2.41 5.84
CA LYS A 197 -18.30 1.74 6.60
C LYS A 197 -16.89 2.09 6.13
N ILE A 198 -16.74 2.58 4.89
CA ILE A 198 -15.43 2.82 4.26
C ILE A 198 -15.27 4.28 3.85
N ALA A 199 -14.26 4.94 4.43
CA ALA A 199 -13.96 6.33 4.10
C ALA A 199 -13.05 6.47 2.88
N THR A 200 -13.19 7.57 2.15
CA THR A 200 -12.33 7.91 1.01
C THR A 200 -11.33 9.01 1.37
N LEU A 201 -10.05 8.78 1.11
CA LEU A 201 -8.93 9.62 1.61
C LEU A 201 -8.33 10.61 0.60
N PHE A 202 -8.61 10.47 -0.70
CA PHE A 202 -7.99 11.30 -1.74
C PHE A 202 -8.63 12.69 -1.89
N LYS A 203 -9.74 12.92 -1.18
CA LYS A 203 -10.41 14.21 -1.11
C LYS A 203 -9.87 15.00 0.08
N PRO A 204 -9.73 16.32 -0.04
CA PRO A 204 -9.31 17.16 1.08
C PRO A 204 -10.23 17.01 2.30
N MET A 205 -9.63 16.83 3.46
CA MET A 205 -10.29 16.77 4.76
C MET A 205 -9.71 17.83 5.70
N LEU A 206 -10.54 18.36 6.59
CA LEU A 206 -10.12 19.31 7.61
C LEU A 206 -9.67 18.54 8.86
N ILE A 207 -8.39 18.60 9.20
CA ILE A 207 -7.80 18.03 10.41
C ILE A 207 -7.09 19.15 11.14
N ASN A 208 -7.50 19.42 12.39
CA ASN A 208 -6.91 20.49 13.23
C ASN A 208 -6.78 21.84 12.50
N SER A 209 -7.88 22.27 11.86
CA SER A 209 -7.97 23.52 11.09
C SER A 209 -7.05 23.60 9.86
N LYS A 210 -6.42 22.49 9.44
CA LYS A 210 -5.62 22.40 8.22
C LYS A 210 -6.29 21.49 7.20
N LEU A 211 -6.28 21.89 5.93
CA LEU A 211 -6.72 21.01 4.84
C LEU A 211 -5.60 20.02 4.52
N CYS A 212 -5.95 18.74 4.57
CA CYS A 212 -5.02 17.63 4.36
C CYS A 212 -5.63 16.58 3.42
N THR A 213 -4.79 15.75 2.82
CA THR A 213 -5.21 14.66 1.94
C THR A 213 -4.20 13.52 1.98
N PHE A 214 -4.59 12.38 1.40
CA PHE A 214 -3.69 11.31 1.00
C PHE A 214 -3.59 11.31 -0.53
N ASP A 215 -2.38 11.14 -1.06
CA ASP A 215 -2.18 11.19 -2.51
C ASP A 215 -2.65 9.91 -3.19
N GLU A 216 -3.36 10.04 -4.32
CA GLU A 216 -3.74 8.89 -5.14
C GLU A 216 -2.56 8.33 -5.95
N ARG A 217 -1.76 9.20 -6.57
CA ARG A 217 -0.57 8.84 -7.37
C ARG A 217 0.20 10.08 -7.81
N ILE A 218 1.51 10.14 -7.64
CA ILE A 218 2.31 11.37 -7.84
C ILE A 218 2.25 11.97 -9.26
N ASP A 219 1.97 11.16 -10.28
CA ASP A 219 1.88 11.56 -11.70
C ASP A 219 0.43 11.53 -12.23
N SER A 220 -0.53 11.80 -11.37
CA SER A 220 -1.96 11.81 -11.67
C SER A 220 -2.62 13.08 -11.15
N ASP A 221 -3.50 13.67 -11.95
CA ASP A 221 -4.35 14.78 -11.52
C ASP A 221 -5.76 14.34 -11.08
N ALA A 222 -6.02 13.04 -10.94
CA ALA A 222 -7.31 12.51 -10.46
C ALA A 222 -7.71 13.08 -9.08
N GLY A 223 -6.72 13.40 -8.24
CA GLY A 223 -6.93 14.10 -6.96
C GLY A 223 -7.20 15.61 -7.07
N GLY A 224 -7.21 16.18 -8.27
CA GLY A 224 -7.48 17.59 -8.52
C GLY A 224 -6.31 18.53 -8.25
N TYR A 225 -5.05 18.06 -8.29
CA TYR A 225 -3.87 18.87 -7.97
C TYR A 225 -3.09 19.31 -9.21
N GLN A 226 -2.48 20.49 -9.15
CA GLN A 226 -1.64 20.99 -10.23
C GLN A 226 -0.47 20.04 -10.53
N LEU A 227 -0.19 19.86 -11.82
CA LEU A 227 0.96 19.10 -12.31
C LEU A 227 2.00 20.07 -12.87
N LYS A 228 3.27 19.68 -12.81
CA LYS A 228 4.39 20.26 -13.56
C LYS A 228 4.31 19.83 -15.03
N SER A 229 5.16 20.43 -15.87
CA SER A 229 5.30 20.06 -17.28
C SER A 229 5.77 18.62 -17.50
N ASP A 230 6.48 18.02 -16.53
CA ASP A 230 6.92 16.62 -16.56
C ASP A 230 5.82 15.61 -16.15
N GLY A 231 4.62 16.10 -15.83
CA GLY A 231 3.47 15.28 -15.43
C GLY A 231 3.42 14.92 -13.94
N LEU A 232 4.45 15.23 -13.16
CA LEU A 232 4.43 15.03 -11.71
C LEU A 232 3.66 16.16 -11.02
N LYS A 233 3.02 15.87 -9.89
CA LYS A 233 2.39 16.91 -9.05
C LYS A 233 3.37 18.04 -8.72
N LEU A 234 2.88 19.26 -8.80
CA LEU A 234 3.58 20.45 -8.33
C LEU A 234 3.50 20.48 -6.81
N ILE A 235 4.61 20.12 -6.17
CA ILE A 235 4.73 20.06 -4.71
C ILE A 235 5.42 21.32 -4.18
N ASN A 236 4.73 22.00 -3.27
CA ASN A 236 5.23 23.12 -2.49
C ASN A 236 5.70 22.59 -1.14
N TRP A 237 7.00 22.51 -0.93
CA TRP A 237 7.58 22.02 0.32
C TRP A 237 7.58 23.11 1.40
N GLN A 238 7.07 22.78 2.58
CA GLN A 238 7.20 23.63 3.77
C GLN A 238 7.72 22.77 4.91
N GLN A 239 8.93 23.06 5.41
CA GLN A 239 9.57 22.31 6.49
C GLN A 239 9.50 20.78 6.27
N TYR A 240 9.90 20.33 5.07
CA TYR A 240 9.89 18.90 4.67
C TYR A 240 8.51 18.26 4.45
N ILE A 241 7.42 19.01 4.63
CA ILE A 241 6.06 18.55 4.40
C ILE A 241 5.60 18.99 3.00
N PRO A 242 5.04 18.08 2.18
CA PRO A 242 4.55 18.39 0.84
C PRO A 242 3.15 19.00 0.88
N TYR A 243 2.97 20.10 0.16
CA TYR A 243 1.67 20.72 -0.09
C TYR A 243 1.39 20.79 -1.60
N GLY A 244 0.13 20.68 -1.99
CA GLY A 244 -0.33 20.85 -3.36
C GLY A 244 -1.41 21.91 -3.46
N LYS A 245 -1.42 22.65 -4.58
CA LYS A 245 -2.54 23.54 -4.90
C LYS A 245 -3.64 22.75 -5.61
N HIS A 246 -4.82 22.72 -5.00
CA HIS A 246 -5.99 22.09 -5.60
C HIS A 246 -6.57 22.99 -6.69
N LYS A 247 -6.72 22.45 -7.91
CA LYS A 247 -7.07 23.18 -9.14
C LYS A 247 -8.39 23.93 -9.00
N LEU A 248 -9.44 23.26 -8.51
CA LEU A 248 -10.80 23.82 -8.46
C LEU A 248 -10.98 24.86 -7.34
N SER A 249 -10.41 24.62 -6.16
CA SER A 249 -10.62 25.48 -4.99
C SER A 249 -9.54 26.54 -4.83
N GLY A 250 -8.42 26.41 -5.54
CA GLY A 250 -7.23 27.26 -5.37
C GLY A 250 -6.51 27.09 -4.03
N LYS A 251 -7.04 26.26 -3.11
CA LYS A 251 -6.50 26.08 -1.76
C LYS A 251 -5.22 25.27 -1.76
N ILE A 252 -4.35 25.58 -0.81
CA ILE A 252 -3.13 24.82 -0.52
C ILE A 252 -3.48 23.71 0.47
N ILE A 253 -3.11 22.48 0.13
CA ILE A 253 -3.53 21.27 0.85
C ILE A 253 -2.29 20.46 1.18
N LYS A 254 -2.18 20.06 2.44
CA LYS A 254 -1.10 19.21 2.94
C LYS A 254 -1.30 17.76 2.47
N PHE A 255 -0.24 17.08 2.04
CA PHE A 255 -0.25 15.64 1.82
C PHE A 255 0.30 14.91 3.05
N PHE A 256 -0.46 13.95 3.59
CA PHE A 256 0.06 12.99 4.56
C PHE A 256 0.92 11.93 3.89
N THR A 257 0.55 11.53 2.67
CA THR A 257 1.26 10.54 1.88
C THR A 257 1.45 11.01 0.45
N LEU A 258 2.54 10.59 -0.20
CA LEU A 258 2.71 10.62 -1.65
C LEU A 258 2.84 9.19 -2.17
N HIS A 259 2.18 8.87 -3.28
CA HIS A 259 2.12 7.50 -3.83
C HIS A 259 2.89 7.37 -5.14
N PHE A 260 3.87 6.46 -5.17
CA PHE A 260 4.82 6.28 -6.26
C PHE A 260 4.56 5.00 -7.05
N GLN A 261 3.30 4.76 -7.45
CA GLN A 261 2.90 3.56 -8.18
C GLN A 261 3.70 3.34 -9.47
N GLY A 262 3.99 2.07 -9.79
CA GLY A 262 4.58 1.67 -11.07
C GLY A 262 5.99 2.21 -11.29
N ARG A 263 6.21 2.90 -12.41
CA ARG A 263 7.53 3.47 -12.76
C ARG A 263 8.01 4.54 -11.77
N ASN A 264 7.09 5.17 -11.05
CA ASN A 264 7.42 6.26 -10.13
C ASN A 264 8.19 5.78 -8.88
N LYS A 265 8.24 4.46 -8.62
CA LYS A 265 9.11 3.88 -7.58
C LYS A 265 10.57 4.30 -7.73
N GLN A 266 11.02 4.51 -8.96
CA GLN A 266 12.40 4.91 -9.28
C GLN A 266 12.73 6.32 -8.80
N ILE A 267 11.76 7.24 -8.78
CA ILE A 267 11.96 8.63 -8.37
C ILE A 267 11.70 8.84 -6.88
N MET A 268 11.24 7.82 -6.15
CA MET A 268 10.83 7.93 -4.75
C MET A 268 11.96 8.46 -3.85
N VAL A 269 13.21 8.13 -4.15
CA VAL A 269 14.40 8.66 -3.45
C VAL A 269 14.46 10.19 -3.44
N SER A 270 14.06 10.85 -4.53
CA SER A 270 14.07 12.32 -4.66
C SER A 270 13.01 13.01 -3.81
N PHE A 271 12.09 12.24 -3.23
CA PHE A 271 11.00 12.71 -2.39
C PHE A 271 11.16 12.32 -0.91
N VAL A 272 12.25 11.62 -0.55
CA VAL A 272 12.59 11.34 0.84
C VAL A 272 13.08 12.63 1.50
N SER A 273 12.30 13.14 2.46
CA SER A 273 12.54 14.48 3.01
C SER A 273 13.46 14.50 4.24
N ILE A 274 13.55 13.38 4.96
CA ILE A 274 14.37 13.24 6.18
C ILE A 274 15.61 12.40 5.86
N ILE A 275 16.68 13.08 5.46
CA ILE A 275 17.97 12.46 5.08
C ILE A 275 19.06 12.98 6.03
N ASN A 276 19.79 12.05 6.64
CA ASN A 276 20.96 12.33 7.47
C ASN A 276 22.11 11.36 7.14
N TYR A 277 23.26 11.46 7.79
CA TYR A 277 24.39 10.57 7.51
C TYR A 277 24.05 9.08 7.75
N ILE A 278 23.18 8.78 8.74
CA ILE A 278 22.71 7.43 9.05
C ILE A 278 21.89 6.86 7.89
N PHE A 279 21.07 7.68 7.22
CA PHE A 279 20.33 7.27 6.02
C PHE A 279 21.28 6.71 4.95
N TYR A 280 22.34 7.44 4.61
CA TYR A 280 23.27 7.02 3.56
C TYR A 280 24.01 5.73 3.94
N ILE A 281 24.43 5.59 5.19
CA ILE A 281 25.08 4.36 5.68
C ILE A 281 24.13 3.17 5.55
N LYS A 282 22.90 3.30 6.09
CA LYS A 282 21.92 2.20 6.06
C LYS A 282 21.46 1.88 4.63
N LYS A 283 21.34 2.89 3.78
CA LYS A 283 21.04 2.72 2.35
C LYS A 283 22.15 1.96 1.64
N ALA A 284 23.41 2.31 1.89
CA ALA A 284 24.56 1.60 1.32
C ALA A 284 24.56 0.12 1.74
N ILE A 285 24.30 -0.16 3.02
CA ILE A 285 24.16 -1.54 3.52
C ILE A 285 23.01 -2.27 2.82
N ASN A 286 21.83 -1.64 2.69
CA ASN A 286 20.69 -2.22 1.97
C ASN A 286 21.04 -2.54 0.52
N ASN A 287 21.73 -1.64 -0.18
CA ASN A 287 22.15 -1.83 -1.57
C ASN A 287 23.10 -3.02 -1.72
N ILE A 288 24.03 -3.22 -0.79
CA ILE A 288 24.92 -4.40 -0.79
C ILE A 288 24.10 -5.69 -0.64
N ILE A 289 23.10 -5.71 0.26
CA ILE A 289 22.23 -6.87 0.47
C ILE A 289 21.36 -7.13 -0.78
N LEU A 290 20.83 -6.07 -1.38
CA LEU A 290 20.03 -6.13 -2.60
C LEU A 290 20.84 -6.72 -3.77
N LEU A 291 22.08 -6.24 -3.96
CA LEU A 291 22.99 -6.76 -4.99
C LEU A 291 23.29 -8.25 -4.77
N LYS A 292 23.58 -8.67 -3.54
CA LYS A 292 23.81 -10.09 -3.20
C LYS A 292 22.59 -10.96 -3.56
N THR A 293 21.39 -10.49 -3.22
CA THR A 293 20.13 -11.20 -3.49
C THR A 293 19.87 -11.33 -4.99
N ASN A 294 20.08 -10.25 -5.74
CA ASN A 294 19.90 -10.25 -7.20
C ASN A 294 20.90 -11.16 -7.91
N THR A 295 22.16 -11.16 -7.50
CA THR A 295 23.19 -12.05 -8.05
C THR A 295 22.87 -13.51 -7.77
N TYR A 296 22.46 -13.83 -6.54
CA TYR A 296 22.05 -15.19 -6.17
C TYR A 296 20.86 -15.68 -7.00
N ASN A 297 19.82 -14.86 -7.14
CA ASN A 297 18.63 -15.21 -7.92
C ASN A 297 18.94 -15.40 -9.41
N LYS A 298 19.84 -14.58 -9.98
CA LYS A 298 20.30 -14.74 -11.37
C LYS A 298 21.03 -16.07 -11.57
N LEU A 299 21.94 -16.43 -10.65
CA LEU A 299 22.66 -17.70 -10.70
C LEU A 299 21.70 -18.90 -10.60
N GLN A 300 20.74 -18.87 -9.66
CA GLN A 300 19.74 -19.94 -9.55
C GLN A 300 18.91 -20.12 -10.83
N ARG A 301 18.50 -19.03 -11.48
CA ARG A 301 17.76 -19.08 -12.75
C ARG A 301 18.61 -19.64 -13.90
N PHE A 302 19.92 -19.38 -13.90
CA PHE A 302 20.84 -19.94 -14.88
C PHE A 302 20.96 -21.46 -14.72
N PHE A 303 21.17 -21.96 -13.49
CA PHE A 303 21.28 -23.40 -13.23
C PHE A 303 19.96 -24.18 -13.43
N LYS A 304 18.79 -23.55 -13.24
CA LYS A 304 17.49 -24.19 -13.56
C LYS A 304 17.20 -24.31 -15.06
N ARG A 305 18.00 -23.68 -15.92
CA ARG A 305 17.85 -23.70 -17.39
C ARG A 305 18.84 -24.64 -18.08
N ILE A 306 19.78 -25.23 -17.33
CA ILE A 306 20.71 -26.28 -17.76
C ILE A 306 20.11 -27.61 -17.33
#